data_AF-A0A7W7HTM3-F1
#
_entry.id   AF-A0A7W7HTM3-F1
#
_cell.length_a   1.000
_cell.length_b   1.000
_cell.length_c   1.000
_cell.angle_alpha   90.00
_cell.angle_beta   90.00
_cell.angle_gamma   90.00
#
_symmetry.space_group_name_H-M   'P 1'
#
loop_
_entity.id
_entity.type
_entity.pdbx_description
1 polymer ?
#
loop_
_entity_poly.entity_id
_entity_poly.type
_entity_poly.pdbx_seq_one_letter_code
_entity_poly.pdbx_strand_id
1 'polypeptide(L)' 'MRTIGVAVVGMFAGLLLGVVLTESAVRPAGTDVSPATALVLGLGPLLLAVLGAVAGLLIDRRRR' A
#
# COMPACT_ATOMS: atom_id res chain seq x y z
N MET A 1 3.32 20.38 -11.71
CA MET A 1 4.25 19.29 -11.32
C MET A 1 4.11 18.85 -9.86
N ARG A 2 3.84 19.76 -8.90
CA ARG A 2 3.71 19.42 -7.46
C ARG A 2 2.66 18.33 -7.13
N THR A 3 1.49 18.35 -7.76
CA THR A 3 0.41 17.36 -7.54
C THR A 3 0.82 15.93 -7.88
N ILE A 4 1.53 15.75 -8.99
CA ILE A 4 2.04 14.43 -9.42
C ILE A 4 3.07 13.94 -8.40
N GLY A 5 3.96 14.83 -7.93
CA GLY A 5 4.94 14.49 -6.89
C GLY A 5 4.27 13.99 -5.59
N VAL A 6 3.21 14.67 -5.12
CA VAL A 6 2.50 14.24 -3.90
C VAL A 6 1.79 12.90 -4.09
N ALA A 7 1.20 12.65 -5.26
CA ALA A 7 0.57 11.36 -5.57
C ALA A 7 1.61 10.22 -5.57
N VAL A 8 2.79 10.44 -6.15
CA VAL A 8 3.88 9.46 -6.16
C VAL A 8 4.41 9.20 -4.76
N VAL A 9 4.61 10.24 -3.95
CA VAL A 9 5.05 10.08 -2.54
C VAL A 9 4.00 9.30 -1.74
N GLY A 10 2.72 9.64 -1.90
CA GLY A 10 1.61 8.89 -1.29
C GLY A 10 1.59 7.43 -1.72
N MET A 11 1.85 7.16 -3.01
CA MET A 11 1.91 5.80 -3.54
C MET A 11 3.01 4.98 -2.86
N PHE A 12 4.22 5.52 -2.79
CA PHE A 12 5.34 4.83 -2.15
C PHE A 12 5.12 4.64 -0.64
N ALA A 13 4.54 5.62 0.04
CA ALA A 13 4.18 5.48 1.45
C ALA A 13 3.16 4.35 1.67
N GLY A 14 2.12 4.28 0.83
CA GLY A 14 1.13 3.20 0.86
C GLY A 14 1.75 1.84 0.55
N LEU A 15 2.64 1.77 -0.44
CA LEU A 15 3.33 0.53 -0.81
C LEU A 15 4.23 0.03 0.31
N LEU A 16 5.05 0.91 0.91
CA LEU A 16 5.90 0.57 2.06
C LEU A 16 5.07 0.04 3.23
N LEU A 17 3.97 0.73 3.56
CA LEU A 17 3.07 0.29 4.62
C LEU A 17 2.49 -1.10 4.30
N GLY A 18 2.06 -1.31 3.05
CA GLY A 18 1.55 -2.59 2.60
C GLY A 18 2.57 -3.71 2.70
N VAL A 19 3.81 -3.50 2.24
CA VAL A 19 4.88 -4.50 2.37
C VAL A 19 5.13 -4.85 3.84
N VAL A 20 5.28 -3.86 4.71
CA VAL A 20 5.53 -4.08 6.15
C VAL A 20 4.40 -4.89 6.80
N LEU A 21 3.14 -4.55 6.51
CA LEU A 21 1.99 -5.29 7.04
C LEU A 21 1.93 -6.72 6.51
N THR A 22 2.25 -6.90 5.24
CA THR A 22 2.23 -8.21 4.58
C THR A 22 3.34 -9.11 5.11
N GLU A 23 4.57 -8.62 5.24
CA GLU A 23 5.69 -9.36 5.84
C GLU A 23 5.39 -9.75 7.30
N SER A 24 4.78 -8.83 8.06
CA SER A 24 4.38 -9.08 9.44
C SER A 24 3.31 -10.15 9.56
N ALA A 25 2.43 -10.30 8.56
CA ALA A 25 1.40 -11.32 8.50
C ALA A 25 1.93 -12.68 7.99
N VAL A 26 2.91 -12.68 7.07
CA VAL A 26 3.53 -13.91 6.53
C VAL A 26 4.42 -14.59 7.58
N ARG A 27 5.19 -13.83 8.35
CA ARG A 27 6.10 -14.37 9.39
C ARG A 27 5.44 -15.37 10.36
N PRO A 28 4.29 -15.06 10.98
CA PRO A 28 3.62 -15.97 11.89
C PRO A 28 2.78 -17.05 11.17
N ALA A 29 2.40 -16.85 9.91
CA ALA A 29 1.56 -17.79 9.16
C ALA A 29 2.33 -19.04 8.66
N GLY A 30 3.67 -18.97 8.56
CA GLY A 30 4.48 -20.10 8.10
C GLY A 30 4.18 -20.51 6.64
N THR A 31 4.26 -21.81 6.33
CA THR A 31 3.95 -22.37 4.99
C THR A 31 2.48 -22.69 4.79
N ASP A 32 1.65 -22.62 5.83
CA ASP A 32 0.21 -22.93 5.78
C ASP A 32 -0.63 -21.72 5.33
N VAL A 33 -0.20 -21.10 4.23
CA VAL A 33 -0.92 -19.99 3.63
C VAL A 33 -1.87 -20.55 2.57
N SER A 34 -3.16 -20.45 2.82
CA SER A 34 -4.21 -20.73 1.83
C SER A 34 -3.93 -19.94 0.53
N PRO A 35 -4.20 -20.51 -0.65
CA PRO A 35 -4.03 -19.81 -1.94
C PRO A 35 -4.77 -18.47 -1.99
N ALA A 36 -5.95 -18.38 -1.35
CA ALA A 36 -6.72 -17.15 -1.27
C ALA A 36 -5.99 -16.10 -0.42
N THR A 37 -5.42 -16.51 0.71
CA THR A 37 -4.63 -15.63 1.59
C THR A 37 -3.35 -15.17 0.91
N ALA A 38 -2.67 -16.06 0.17
CA ALA A 38 -1.47 -15.71 -0.61
C ALA A 38 -1.77 -14.66 -1.68
N LEU A 39 -2.94 -14.76 -2.34
CA LEU A 39 -3.38 -13.81 -3.35
C LEU A 39 -3.65 -12.43 -2.74
N VAL A 40 -4.28 -12.39 -1.56
CA VAL A 40 -4.52 -11.15 -0.79
C VAL A 40 -3.21 -10.54 -0.31
N LEU A 41 -2.26 -11.36 0.16
CA LEU A 41 -0.95 -10.90 0.58
C LEU A 41 -0.12 -10.36 -0.60
N GLY A 42 -0.23 -10.95 -1.79
CA GLY A 42 0.42 -10.45 -3.00
C GLY A 42 -0.20 -9.16 -3.56
N LEU A 43 -1.53 -9.03 -3.54
CA LEU A 43 -2.24 -7.86 -4.06
C LEU A 43 -2.38 -6.73 -3.03
N GLY A 44 -2.30 -7.03 -1.74
CA GLY A 44 -2.45 -6.07 -0.64
C GLY A 44 -1.54 -4.85 -0.76
N PRO A 45 -0.21 -5.03 -0.94
CA PRO A 45 0.71 -3.92 -1.14
C PRO A 45 0.37 -3.04 -2.34
N LEU A 46 -0.08 -3.63 -3.45
CA LEU A 46 -0.50 -2.88 -4.64
C LEU A 46 -1.74 -2.04 -4.37
N LEU A 47 -2.75 -2.61 -3.70
CA LEU A 47 -3.96 -1.88 -3.34
C LEU A 47 -3.65 -0.73 -2.36
N LEU A 48 -2.76 -0.96 -1.38
CA LEU A 48 -2.32 0.09 -0.47
C LEU A 48 -1.50 1.17 -1.17
N ALA A 49 -0.72 0.84 -2.19
CA ALA A 49 -0.02 1.83 -3.02
C ALA A 49 -1.02 2.75 -3.73
N VAL A 50 -2.07 2.19 -4.34
CA VAL A 50 -3.13 2.98 -4.99
C VAL A 50 -3.86 3.85 -3.97
N LEU A 51 -4.25 3.29 -2.81
CA LEU A 51 -4.90 4.05 -1.74
C LEU A 51 -4.01 5.15 -1.19
N GLY A 52 -2.72 4.91 -1.02
CA GLY A 52 -1.74 5.90 -0.59
C GLY A 52 -1.60 7.05 -1.58
N ALA A 53 -1.60 6.75 -2.89
CA ALA A 53 -1.57 7.77 -3.94
C ALA A 53 -2.83 8.66 -3.89
N VAL A 54 -4.01 8.04 -3.75
CA VAL A 54 -5.29 8.74 -3.61
C VAL A 54 -5.30 9.60 -2.34
N ALA A 55 -4.87 9.04 -1.21
CA ALA A 55 -4.78 9.77 0.06
C ALA A 55 -3.84 10.98 -0.05
N GLY A 56 -2.67 10.81 -0.65
CA GLY A 56 -1.74 11.91 -0.91
C GLY A 56 -2.38 13.01 -1.76
N LEU A 57 -3.12 12.64 -2.81
CA LEU A 57 -3.83 13.59 -3.65
C LEU A 57 -4.95 14.32 -2.88
N LEU A 58 -5.72 13.61 -2.06
CA LEU A 58 -6.77 14.20 -1.21
C LEU A 58 -6.17 15.20 -0.20
N ILE A 59 -5.01 14.88 0.38
CA ILE A 59 -4.30 15.78 1.31
C ILE A 59 -3.79 17.02 0.57
N ASP A 60 -3.20 16.89 -0.62
CA ASP A 60 -2.76 18.05 -1.43
C ASP A 60 -3.95 18.94 -1.79
N ARG A 61 -5.08 18.34 -2.20
CA ARG A 61 -6.31 19.09 -2.53
C ARG A 61 -6.89 19.83 -1.34
N ARG A 62 -6.84 19.26 -0.14
CA ARG A 62 -7.37 19.91 1.08
C ARG A 62 -6.51 21.07 1.58
N ARG A 63 -5.22 21.11 1.20
CA ARG A 63 -4.27 22.17 1.60
C ARG A 63 -4.15 23.31 0.58
N ARG A 64 -4.83 23.20 -0.56
CA ARG A 64 -5.00 24.27 -1.55
C ARG A 64 -6.26 25.04 -1.24
#